data_AF-A0AAJ1V7N8-F1
#
_entry.id   AF-A0AAJ1V7N8-F1
#
_cell.length_a   1.000
_cell.length_b   1.000
_cell.length_c   1.000
_cell.angle_alpha   90.00
_cell.angle_beta   90.00
_cell.angle_gamma   90.00
#
_symmetry.space_group_name_H-M   'P 1'
#
loop_
_entity.id
_entity.type
_entity.pdbx_description
1 polymer ?
#
loop_
_entity_poly.entity_id
_entity_poly.type
_entity_poly.pdbx_seq_one_letter_code
_entity_poly.pdbx_strand_id
1 'polypeptide(L)'
;MEEEKSETIKIRIEKSKKTKWKNRCSEKNITLSQLIIGSVEERLFDDERRKILTFIEKQDNIFKKVENNINQYAKVANSQKFISESELKVFSKKLDEIEKLKKEQNGIFSKIYFMLSQ
;
A
#
# COMPACT_ATOMS: atom_id res chain seq x y z
N MET A 1 -16.00 -14.27 -18.23
CA MET A 1 -16.25 -15.63 -17.75
C MET A 1 -15.02 -16.03 -16.95
N GLU A 2 -15.13 -16.26 -15.65
CA GLU A 2 -14.04 -16.90 -14.90
C GLU A 2 -13.91 -18.32 -15.43
N GLU A 3 -12.74 -18.67 -15.99
CA GLU A 3 -12.44 -20.05 -16.35
C GLU A 3 -12.35 -20.87 -15.06
N GLU A 4 -13.27 -21.84 -14.89
CA GLU A 4 -13.18 -22.80 -13.79
C GLU A 4 -11.87 -23.58 -13.91
N LYS A 5 -11.15 -23.74 -12.80
CA LYS A 5 -9.91 -24.52 -12.75
C LYS A 5 -10.20 -26.00 -13.00
N SER A 6 -10.17 -26.41 -14.26
CA SER A 6 -10.48 -27.77 -14.72
C SER A 6 -9.26 -28.70 -14.78
N GLU A 7 -8.05 -28.15 -14.86
CA GLU A 7 -6.82 -28.91 -15.12
C GLU A 7 -5.97 -29.12 -13.86
N THR A 8 -5.30 -30.28 -13.78
CA THR A 8 -4.43 -30.65 -12.64
C THR A 8 -3.01 -31.01 -13.07
N ILE A 9 -2.02 -30.39 -12.43
CA ILE A 9 -0.60 -30.72 -12.60
C ILE A 9 -0.10 -31.57 -11.43
N LYS A 10 0.51 -32.72 -11.70
CA LYS A 10 1.13 -33.59 -10.69
C LYS A 10 2.66 -33.41 -10.72
N ILE A 11 3.24 -33.00 -9.59
CA ILE A 11 4.69 -32.79 -9.45
C ILE A 11 5.26 -33.74 -8.41
N ARG A 12 6.35 -34.44 -8.76
CA ARG A 12 7.09 -35.32 -7.84
C ARG A 12 8.31 -34.59 -7.30
N ILE A 13 8.42 -34.50 -5.98
CA ILE A 13 9.52 -33.85 -5.28
C ILE A 13 9.93 -34.69 -4.07
N GLU A 14 11.13 -34.44 -3.55
CA GLU A 14 11.57 -35.01 -2.28
C GLU A 14 10.61 -34.64 -1.14
N LYS A 15 10.40 -35.60 -0.22
CA LYS A 15 9.53 -35.41 0.95
C LYS A 15 9.98 -34.21 1.81
N SER A 16 11.28 -34.05 2.00
CA SER A 16 11.89 -32.93 2.74
C SER A 16 11.52 -31.57 2.13
N LYS A 17 11.59 -31.44 0.80
CA LYS A 17 11.20 -30.22 0.08
C LYS A 17 9.72 -29.92 0.24
N LYS A 18 8.85 -30.93 0.11
CA LYS A 18 7.40 -30.78 0.31
C LYS A 18 7.07 -30.25 1.70
N THR A 19 7.74 -30.75 2.73
CA THR A 19 7.56 -30.25 4.11
C THR A 19 7.98 -28.78 4.23
N LYS A 20 9.15 -28.41 3.70
CA LYS A 20 9.60 -27.01 3.70
C LYS A 20 8.61 -26.07 3.00
N TRP A 21 8.06 -26.49 1.85
CA TRP A 21 7.07 -25.71 1.12
C TRP A 21 5.78 -25.52 1.91
N LYS A 22 5.29 -26.58 2.57
CA LYS A 22 4.12 -26.49 3.45
C LYS A 22 4.33 -25.52 4.61
N ASN A 23 5.49 -25.55 5.25
CA ASN A 23 5.79 -24.63 6.35
C ASN A 23 5.77 -23.17 5.87
N ARG A 24 6.43 -22.89 4.73
CA ARG A 24 6.40 -21.56 4.11
C ARG A 24 4.98 -21.11 3.74
N CYS A 25 4.15 -22.04 3.25
CA CYS A 25 2.74 -21.78 2.95
C CYS A 25 1.97 -21.37 4.22
N SER A 26 2.16 -22.09 5.33
CA SER A 26 1.52 -21.76 6.61
C SER A 26 1.96 -20.40 7.15
N GLU A 27 3.26 -20.09 7.10
CA GLU A 27 3.81 -18.79 7.53
C GLU A 27 3.21 -17.61 6.75
N LYS A 28 3.01 -17.79 5.43
CA LYS A 28 2.43 -16.78 4.54
C LYS A 28 0.90 -16.85 4.47
N ASN A 29 0.27 -17.83 5.11
CA ASN A 29 -1.17 -18.10 5.00
C ASN A 29 -1.65 -18.27 3.55
N ILE A 30 -0.89 -19.01 2.73
CA ILE A 30 -1.20 -19.33 1.33
C ILE A 30 -1.27 -20.85 1.12
N THR A 31 -1.87 -21.28 0.03
CA THR A 31 -1.88 -22.69 -0.39
C THR A 31 -0.65 -23.05 -1.22
N LEU A 32 -0.36 -24.35 -1.32
CA LEU A 32 0.67 -24.87 -2.23
C LEU A 32 0.40 -24.49 -3.69
N SER A 33 -0.87 -24.50 -4.11
CA SER A 33 -1.23 -24.09 -5.47
C SER A 33 -0.92 -22.61 -5.71
N GLN A 34 -1.25 -21.72 -4.77
CA GLN A 34 -0.89 -20.30 -4.85
C GLN A 34 0.64 -20.12 -4.85
N LEU A 35 1.37 -20.85 -4.01
CA LEU A 35 2.84 -20.80 -4.00
C LEU A 35 3.42 -21.15 -5.37
N ILE A 36 2.96 -22.23 -6.00
CA ILE A 36 3.48 -22.69 -7.29
C ILE A 36 3.07 -21.74 -8.42
N ILE A 37 1.79 -21.40 -8.51
CA ILE A 37 1.27 -20.49 -9.54
C ILE A 37 1.97 -19.13 -9.43
N GLY A 38 1.99 -18.52 -8.24
CA GLY A 38 2.65 -17.22 -8.03
C GLY A 38 4.16 -17.24 -8.30
N SER A 39 4.84 -18.37 -8.03
CA SER A 39 6.26 -18.50 -8.36
C SER A 39 6.52 -18.67 -9.86
N VAL A 40 5.60 -19.31 -10.60
CA VAL A 40 5.73 -19.52 -12.06
C VAL A 40 5.28 -18.30 -12.85
N GLU A 41 4.23 -17.62 -12.39
CA GLU A 41 3.66 -16.43 -13.04
C GLU A 41 4.29 -15.12 -12.54
N GLU A 42 5.30 -15.19 -11.66
CA GLU A 42 5.96 -14.03 -11.02
C GLU A 42 4.98 -13.06 -10.33
N ARG A 43 3.80 -13.56 -9.93
CA ARG A 43 2.76 -12.75 -9.28
C ARG A 43 2.98 -12.62 -7.78
N LEU A 44 2.74 -11.41 -7.28
CA LEU A 44 2.65 -11.15 -5.84
C LEU A 44 1.59 -12.03 -5.18
N PHE A 45 1.94 -12.60 -4.03
CA PHE A 45 1.01 -13.43 -3.25
C PHE A 45 -0.09 -12.58 -2.63
N ASP A 46 -1.25 -13.18 -2.35
CA ASP A 46 -2.40 -12.46 -1.78
C ASP A 46 -2.08 -11.81 -0.41
N ASP A 47 -1.18 -12.41 0.38
CA ASP A 47 -0.73 -11.84 1.64
C ASP A 47 0.11 -10.57 1.45
N GLU A 48 0.93 -10.54 0.40
CA GLU A 48 1.76 -9.38 0.02
C GLU A 48 0.87 -8.25 -0.52
N ARG A 49 -0.11 -8.58 -1.39
CA ARG A 49 -1.12 -7.63 -1.86
C ARG A 49 -1.90 -7.01 -0.69
N ARG A 50 -2.32 -7.82 0.29
CA ARG A 50 -3.03 -7.32 1.48
C ARG A 50 -2.17 -6.36 2.30
N LYS A 51 -0.90 -6.67 2.53
CA LYS A 51 0.03 -5.79 3.25
C LYS A 51 0.19 -4.44 2.54
N ILE A 52 0.29 -4.46 1.20
CA ILE A 52 0.37 -3.24 0.38
C ILE A 52 -0.90 -2.40 0.53
N LEU A 53 -2.08 -3.01 0.43
CA LEU A 53 -3.35 -2.29 0.60
C LEU A 53 -3.47 -1.66 1.99
N THR A 54 -3.17 -2.41 3.05
CA THR A 54 -3.18 -1.87 4.43
C THR A 54 -2.17 -0.73 4.59
N PHE A 55 -1.01 -0.79 3.93
CA PHE A 55 -0.06 0.31 3.92
C PHE A 55 -0.64 1.56 3.25
N ILE A 56 -1.25 1.43 2.07
CA ILE A 56 -1.89 2.53 1.35
C ILE A 56 -3.00 3.16 2.19
N GLU A 57 -3.87 2.36 2.80
CA GLU A 57 -4.96 2.84 3.67
C GLU A 57 -4.44 3.63 4.88
N LYS A 58 -3.37 3.14 5.52
CA LYS A 58 -2.74 3.87 6.64
C LYS A 58 -2.20 5.22 6.20
N GLN A 59 -1.57 5.27 5.03
CA GLN A 59 -1.03 6.51 4.47
C GLN A 59 -2.15 7.51 4.12
N ASP A 60 -3.24 7.06 3.49
CA ASP A 60 -4.40 7.89 3.18
C ASP A 60 -5.04 8.48 4.45
N ASN A 61 -5.17 7.66 5.50
CA ASN A 61 -5.68 8.10 6.81
C ASN A 61 -4.81 9.18 7.46
N ILE A 62 -3.48 9.14 7.27
CA ILE A 62 -2.57 10.19 7.78
C ILE A 62 -2.82 11.50 7.03
N PHE A 63 -2.90 11.47 5.70
CA PHE A 63 -3.14 12.68 4.91
C PHE A 63 -4.52 13.29 5.16
N LYS A 64 -5.56 12.48 5.38
CA LYS A 64 -6.88 12.98 5.82
C LYS A 64 -6.82 13.76 7.14
N LYS A 65 -6.00 13.32 8.10
CA LYS A 65 -5.81 14.05 9.36
C LYS A 65 -5.10 15.39 9.14
N VAL A 66 -4.10 15.41 8.27
CA VAL A 66 -3.39 16.64 7.89
C VAL A 66 -4.34 17.64 7.22
N GLU A 67 -5.16 17.16 6.27
CA GLU A 67 -6.17 17.97 5.59
C GLU A 67 -7.21 18.55 6.57
N ASN A 68 -7.69 17.73 7.51
CA ASN A 68 -8.60 18.19 8.55
C ASN A 68 -7.98 19.31 9.42
N ASN A 69 -6.71 19.17 9.79
CA ASN A 69 -6.01 20.20 10.57
C ASN A 69 -5.84 21.51 9.78
N ILE A 70 -5.50 21.42 8.48
CA ILE A 70 -5.44 22.57 7.57
C ILE A 70 -6.79 23.28 7.52
N ASN A 71 -7.87 22.53 7.33
CA ASN A 71 -9.23 23.06 7.26
C ASN A 71 -9.65 23.72 8.58
N GLN A 72 -9.29 23.15 9.73
CA GLN A 72 -9.54 23.74 11.03
C GLN A 72 -8.78 25.06 11.20
N TYR A 73 -7.49 25.09 10.85
CA TYR A 73 -6.67 26.29 10.91
C TYR A 73 -7.25 27.41 10.03
N ALA A 74 -7.64 27.08 8.79
CA ALA A 74 -8.28 28.02 7.88
C ALA A 74 -9.60 28.60 8.45
N LYS A 75 -10.41 27.77 9.12
CA LYS A 75 -11.64 28.24 9.79
C LYS A 75 -11.34 29.22 10.92
N VAL A 76 -10.31 28.95 11.74
CA VAL A 76 -9.89 29.84 12.84
C VAL A 76 -9.35 31.16 12.30
N ALA A 77 -8.51 31.10 11.27
CA ALA A 77 -7.99 32.28 10.57
C ALA A 77 -9.12 33.19 10.07
N ASN A 78 -10.10 32.59 9.37
CA ASN A 78 -11.22 33.30 8.79
C ASN A 78 -12.16 33.90 9.86
N SER A 79 -12.32 33.23 11.01
CA SER A 79 -13.18 33.73 12.09
C SER A 79 -12.53 34.89 12.86
N GLN A 80 -11.21 34.85 13.05
CA GLN A 80 -10.47 35.90 13.76
C GLN A 80 -10.27 37.18 12.91
N LYS A 81 -10.53 37.13 11.58
CA LYS A 81 -10.37 38.23 10.62
C LYS A 81 -8.97 38.89 10.61
N PHE A 82 -8.01 38.28 11.29
CA PHE A 82 -6.63 38.71 11.39
C PHE A 82 -5.74 37.49 11.53
N ILE A 83 -4.73 37.40 10.68
CA ILE A 83 -3.59 36.48 10.79
C ILE A 83 -2.34 37.35 10.69
N SER A 84 -1.36 37.09 11.55
CA SER A 84 -0.08 37.79 11.42
C SER A 84 0.70 37.27 10.20
N GLU A 85 1.49 38.14 9.58
CA GLU A 85 2.30 37.77 8.42
C GLU A 85 3.30 36.64 8.75
N SER A 86 3.81 36.61 9.99
CA SER A 86 4.70 35.56 10.49
C SER A 86 4.00 34.20 10.56
N GLU A 87 2.78 34.13 11.07
CA GLU A 87 1.98 32.89 11.10
C GLU A 87 1.63 32.40 9.70
N LEU A 88 1.26 33.33 8.80
CA LEU A 88 0.97 32.99 7.40
C LEU A 88 2.19 32.41 6.68
N LYS A 89 3.39 32.96 6.91
CA LYS A 89 4.65 32.43 6.38
C LYS A 89 4.95 31.03 6.91
N VAL A 90 4.77 30.80 8.21
CA VAL A 90 4.98 29.47 8.81
C VAL A 90 3.99 28.45 8.24
N PHE A 91 2.72 28.83 8.12
CA PHE A 91 1.68 27.98 7.55
C PHE A 91 1.97 27.63 6.08
N SER A 92 2.33 28.62 5.27
CA SER A 92 2.68 28.42 3.85
C SER A 92 3.86 27.46 3.71
N LYS A 93 4.91 27.64 4.52
CA LYS A 93 6.07 26.72 4.53
C LYS A 93 5.68 25.27 4.87
N LYS A 94 4.70 25.09 5.77
CA LYS A 94 4.18 23.76 6.11
C LYS A 94 3.34 23.16 4.98
N LEU A 95 2.58 23.97 4.24
CA LEU A 95 1.88 23.52 3.04
C LEU A 95 2.86 23.07 1.95
N ASP A 96 3.95 23.81 1.72
CA ASP A 96 4.99 23.42 0.75
C ASP A 96 5.64 22.07 1.13
N GLU A 97 5.90 21.87 2.43
CA GLU A 97 6.43 20.61 2.96
C GLU A 97 5.45 19.44 2.70
N ILE A 98 4.15 19.67 2.93
CA ILE A 98 3.10 18.67 2.66
C ILE A 98 2.98 18.37 1.17
N GLU A 99 3.07 19.37 0.30
CA GLU A 99 3.05 19.18 -1.15
C GLU A 99 4.21 18.29 -1.62
N LYS A 100 5.41 18.55 -1.09
CA LYS A 100 6.60 17.73 -1.38
C LYS A 100 6.40 16.28 -0.94
N LEU A 101 5.93 16.06 0.29
CA LEU A 101 5.68 14.71 0.81
C LEU A 101 4.62 13.97 -0.01
N LYS A 102 3.59 14.67 -0.49
CA LYS A 102 2.54 14.07 -1.33
C LYS A 102 3.08 13.67 -2.72
N LYS A 103 3.97 14.47 -3.30
CA LYS A 103 4.67 14.12 -4.55
C LYS A 103 5.54 12.88 -4.39
N GLU A 104 6.31 12.79 -3.30
CA GLU A 104 7.12 11.61 -2.99
C GLU A 104 6.26 10.36 -2.80
N GLN A 105 5.16 10.48 -2.04
CA GLN A 105 4.19 9.39 -1.85
C GLN A 105 3.59 8.91 -3.18
N ASN A 106 3.15 9.83 -4.03
CA ASN A 106 2.59 9.47 -5.34
C ASN A 106 3.61 8.72 -6.20
N GLY A 107 4.88 9.12 -6.15
CA GLY A 107 5.97 8.40 -6.81
C GLY A 107 6.15 6.97 -6.28
N ILE A 108 6.01 6.76 -4.96
CA ILE A 108 6.04 5.42 -4.36
C ILE A 108 4.82 4.61 -4.80
N PHE A 109 3.63 5.18 -4.79
CA PHE A 109 2.40 4.50 -5.22
C PHE A 109 2.45 4.11 -6.70
N SER A 110 3.00 4.94 -7.58
CA SER A 110 3.22 4.57 -8.98
C SER A 110 4.16 3.37 -9.13
N LYS A 111 5.24 3.31 -8.33
CA LYS A 111 6.16 2.16 -8.33
C LYS A 111 5.48 0.88 -7.82
N ILE A 112 4.69 0.99 -6.74
CA ILE A 112 3.89 -0.12 -6.21
C ILE A 112 2.89 -0.61 -7.27
N TYR A 113 2.19 0.31 -7.93
CA TYR A 113 1.24 -0.03 -8.99
C TYR A 113 1.92 -0.76 -10.15
N PHE A 114 3.08 -0.26 -10.60
CA PHE A 114 3.87 -0.94 -11.64
C PHE A 114 4.22 -2.38 -11.22
N MET A 115 4.70 -2.58 -9.99
CA MET A 115 5.00 -3.91 -9.45
C MET A 115 3.77 -4.82 -9.30
N LEU A 116 2.57 -4.26 -9.13
CA LEU A 116 1.32 -5.01 -9.04
C LEU A 116 0.69 -5.33 -10.41
N SER A 117 1.03 -4.54 -11.43
CA SER A 117 0.48 -4.65 -12.79
C SER A 117 1.21 -5.62 -13.69
N GLN A 118 2.39 -6.10 -13.27
CA GLN A 118 3.11 -7.22 -13.89
C GLN A 118 2.61 -8.54 -13.29
#